data_AF-A0A0Q4ILA2-F1
#
_entry.id   AF-A0A0Q4ILA2-F1
#
_cell.length_a   1.000
_cell.length_b   1.000
_cell.length_c   1.000
_cell.angle_alpha   90.00
_cell.angle_beta   90.00
_cell.angle_gamma   90.00
#
_symmetry.space_group_name_H-M   'P 1'
#
loop_
_entity.id
_entity.type
_entity.pdbx_description
1 polymer ?
#
loop_
_entity_poly.entity_id
_entity_poly.type
_entity_poly.pdbx_seq_one_letter_code
_entity_poly.pdbx_strand_id
1 'polypeptide(L)' 'MGTPARFTEGEVTRAAKGVRKAGFTRIRISIDPLGNIVIDAGMEPMEDRSRVNPLDILVFGEPR' A
#
# COMPACT_ATOMS: atom_id res chain seq x y z
N MET A 1 -19.97 8.51 12.23
CA MET A 1 -19.89 8.75 10.77
C MET A 1 -18.50 9.30 10.49
N GLY A 2 -17.62 8.50 9.90
CA GLY A 2 -16.23 8.88 9.64
C GLY A 2 -16.13 9.83 8.46
N THR A 3 -15.33 10.89 8.59
CA THR A 3 -15.02 11.79 7.48
C THR A 3 -14.47 10.96 6.31
N PRO A 4 -15.08 11.02 5.11
CA PRO A 4 -14.56 10.29 3.97
C PRO A 4 -13.12 10.74 3.71
N ALA A 5 -12.24 9.76 3.50
CA ALA A 5 -10.84 10.04 3.24
C ALA A 5 -10.73 10.93 1.99
N ARG A 6 -10.07 12.08 2.13
CA ARG A 6 -10.08 13.17 1.13
C ARG A 6 -9.03 13.02 0.03
N PHE A 7 -8.56 11.82 -0.24
CA PHE A 7 -7.54 11.63 -1.26
C PHE A 7 -8.17 11.38 -2.63
N THR A 8 -7.58 12.00 -3.64
CA THR A 8 -7.92 11.76 -5.04
C THR A 8 -7.00 10.69 -5.63
N GLU A 9 -7.49 9.96 -6.63
CA GLU A 9 -6.67 9.04 -7.42
C GLU A 9 -5.41 9.73 -8.00
N GLY A 10 -5.54 11.00 -8.36
CA GLY A 10 -4.44 11.81 -8.87
C GLY A 10 -3.31 12.03 -7.86
N GLU A 11 -3.64 12.22 -6.58
CA GLU A 11 -2.65 12.38 -5.50
C GLU A 11 -1.89 11.08 -5.24
N VAL A 12 -2.61 9.95 -5.20
CA VAL A 12 -2.01 8.62 -5.05
C VAL A 12 -1.06 8.33 -6.21
N THR A 13 -1.51 8.62 -7.44
CA THR A 13 -0.71 8.44 -8.65
C THR A 13 0.55 9.32 -8.64
N ARG A 14 0.43 10.58 -8.21
CA ARG A 14 1.56 11.52 -8.10
C ARG A 14 2.58 11.03 -7.07
N ALA A 15 2.11 10.61 -5.90
CA ALA A 15 2.94 10.05 -4.85
C ALA A 15 3.71 8.82 -5.35
N ALA A 16 3.01 7.85 -5.96
CA ALA A 16 3.62 6.65 -6.50
C ALA A 16 4.68 6.96 -7.57
N LYS A 17 4.40 7.90 -8.48
CA LYS A 17 5.37 8.34 -9.52
C LYS A 17 6.61 9.00 -8.90
N GLY A 18 6.43 9.85 -7.90
CA GLY A 18 7.55 10.52 -7.21
C GLY A 18 8.49 9.52 -6.54
N VAL A 19 7.93 8.55 -5.83
CA VAL A 19 8.68 7.51 -5.14
C VAL A 19 9.44 6.61 -6.11
N ARG A 20 8.82 6.19 -7.22
CA ARG A 20 9.51 5.43 -8.29
C ARG A 20 10.65 6.22 -8.93
N LYS A 21 10.44 7.51 -9.19
CA LYS A 21 11.48 8.39 -9.77
C LYS A 21 12.66 8.55 -8.83
N ALA A 22 12.43 8.52 -7.52
CA ALA A 22 13.47 8.59 -6.51
C ALA A 22 14.28 7.27 -6.35
N GLY A 23 13.95 6.22 -7.11
CA GLY A 23 14.70 4.96 -7.13
C GLY A 23 14.27 3.95 -6.05
N PHE A 24 13.19 4.24 -5.31
CA PHE A 24 12.62 3.28 -4.37
C PHE A 24 11.86 2.19 -5.12
N THR A 25 12.11 0.95 -4.72
CA THR A 25 11.52 -0.27 -5.32
C THR A 25 10.35 -0.79 -4.48
N ARG A 26 10.42 -0.59 -3.15
CA ARG A 26 9.33 -0.85 -2.21
C ARG A 26 8.54 0.43 -1.97
N ILE A 27 7.23 0.37 -2.22
CA ILE A 27 6.30 1.49 -2.02
C ILE A 27 5.04 0.95 -1.34
N ARG A 28 4.73 1.45 -0.15
CA ARG A 28 3.47 1.21 0.54
C ARG A 28 2.79 2.55 0.78
N ILE A 29 1.58 2.68 0.24
CA ILE A 29 0.71 3.83 0.50
C ILE A 29 -0.37 3.35 1.48
N SER A 30 -0.50 4.06 2.60
CA SER A 30 -1.48 3.75 3.64
C SER A 30 -2.20 5.03 4.07
N ILE A 31 -3.38 4.85 4.66
CA ILE A 31 -4.17 5.93 5.23
C ILE A 31 -4.18 5.72 6.72
N ASP A 32 -3.72 6.72 7.48
CA ASP A 32 -3.75 6.65 8.94
C ASP A 32 -5.17 6.93 9.48
N PRO A 33 -5.43 6.67 10.78
CA PRO A 33 -6.74 6.94 11.39
C PRO A 33 -7.16 8.42 11.39
N LEU A 34 -6.22 9.36 11.20
CA LEU A 34 -6.48 10.79 11.09
C LEU A 34 -6.81 11.22 9.65
N GLY A 35 -6.72 10.30 8.68
CA GLY A 35 -7.00 10.52 7.28
C GLY A 35 -5.80 11.05 6.47
N ASN A 36 -4.58 10.99 7.02
CA ASN A 36 -3.37 11.38 6.29
C ASN A 36 -2.89 10.24 5.39
N ILE A 37 -2.31 10.62 4.24
CA ILE A 37 -1.59 9.69 3.38
C ILE A 37 -0.19 9.48 3.96
N VAL A 38 0.13 8.24 4.29
CA VAL A 38 1.47 7.83 4.74
C VAL A 38 2.10 6.99 3.63
N ILE A 39 3.26 7.44 3.17
CA ILE A 39 4.07 6.78 2.14
C ILE A 39 5.31 6.19 2.82
N ASP A 40 5.40 4.87 2.84
CA ASP A 40 6.59 4.13 3.26
C ASP A 40 7.32 3.65 1.99
N ALA A 41 8.56 4.08 1.83
CA ALA A 41 9.38 3.79 0.66
C ALA A 41 10.77 3.28 1.08
N GLY A 42 11.24 2.24 0.39
CA GLY A 42 12.54 1.63 0.65
C GLY A 42 13.17 1.07 -0.63
N MET A 43 14.47 0.79 -0.55
CA MET A 43 15.21 0.15 -1.66
C MET A 43 15.21 -1.37 -1.58
N GLU A 44 14.88 -1.92 -0.41
CA GLU A 44 14.74 -3.36 -0.22
C GLU A 44 13.51 -3.87 -0.99
N PRO A 45 13.60 -5.03 -1.66
CA PRO A 45 12.44 -5.63 -2.29
C PRO A 45 11.38 -5.90 -1.21
N MET A 46 10.17 -5.38 -1.42
CA MET A 46 9.05 -5.71 -0.55
C MET A 46 8.69 -7.18 -0.80
N GLU A 47 8.77 -8.02 0.24
CA GLU A 47 8.08 -9.31 0.20
C GLU A 47 6.60 -9.03 0.00
N ASP A 48 6.09 -9.31 -1.20
CA ASP A 48 4.69 -9.11 -1.52
C ASP A 48 3.84 -10.17 -0.82
N ARG A 49 3.48 -9.88 0.43
CA ARG A 49 2.52 -10.70 1.20
C ARG A 49 1.07 -10.40 0.84
N SER A 50 0.80 -9.45 -0.09
CA SER A 50 -0.57 -9.15 -0.53
C SER A 50 -1.16 -10.25 -1.40
N ARG A 51 -0.34 -11.18 -1.89
CA ARG A 51 -0.79 -12.42 -2.53
C ARG A 51 -1.40 -13.43 -1.57
N VAL A 52 -1.12 -13.33 -0.28
CA VAL A 52 -1.73 -14.24 0.69
C VAL A 52 -3.12 -13.73 1.02
N ASN A 53 -4.10 -14.18 0.26
CA ASN A 53 -5.50 -13.96 0.60
C ASN A 53 -5.78 -14.68 1.94
N PRO A 54 -6.21 -13.97 3.00
CA PRO A 54 -6.49 -14.61 4.28
C PRO A 54 -7.62 -15.64 4.20
N LEU A 55 -8.52 -15.55 3.20
CA LEU A 55 -9.49 -16.61 2.91
C LEU A 55 -8.83 -17.88 2.38
N ASP A 56 -7.72 -17.78 1.63
CA ASP A 56 -7.04 -18.94 1.08
C ASP A 56 -6.37 -19.76 2.19
N ILE A 57 -5.89 -19.10 3.26
CA ILE A 57 -5.39 -19.78 4.47
C ILE A 57 -6.52 -20.57 5.15
N LEU A 58 -7.71 -19.97 5.28
CA LEU A 58 -8.85 -20.59 5.97
C LEU A 58 -9.44 -21.76 5.17
N VAL A 59 -9.39 -21.69 3.83
CA VAL A 59 -9.99 -22.69 2.95
C VAL A 59 -9.00 -23.80 2.56
N PHE A 60 -7.73 -23.47 2.35
CA PHE A 60 -6.73 -24.41 1.81
C PHE A 60 -5.58 -24.71 2.77
N GLY A 61 -5.48 -24.03 3.92
CA GLY A 61 -4.44 -24.26 4.91
C GLY A 61 -3.06 -23.70 4.56
N GLU A 62 -2.84 -23.21 3.33
CA GLU A 62 -1.57 -22.68 2.87
C GLU A 62 -1.75 -21.46 1.93
N PRO A 63 -0.82 -20.49 1.94
CA PRO A 63 -0.80 -19.39 0.99
C PRO A 63 -0.52 -19.87 -0.44
N ARG A 64 -1.31 -19.44 -1.43
CA ARG A 64 -1.07 -19.67 -2.87
C ARG A 64 -0.49 -18.47 -3.58
#